data_AF-A0A7C1CW56-F1
#
_entry.id   AF-A0A7C1CW56-F1
#
_cell.length_a   1.000
_cell.length_b   1.000
_cell.length_c   1.000
_cell.angle_alpha   90.00
_cell.angle_beta   90.00
_cell.angle_gamma   90.00
#
_symmetry.space_group_name_H-M   'P 1'
#
loop_
_entity.id
_entity.type
_entity.pdbx_description
1 polymer ?
#
loop_
_entity_poly.entity_id
_entity_poly.type
_entity_poly.pdbx_seq_one_letter_code
_entity_poly.pdbx_strand_id
1 'polypeptide(L)'
;MLLAIPDHLFRINHQGILIDFAPTEITFYPEITNSHLGKNISEIFPPAIFKKYSEAHSYATATGKLQRFEYSFKHEKNTFYYEARIVPAGEKIFLVLLRDITQQKKFEEEIRILAQTIMNANDSKGLVNLQGGHIWAESTEGLGSTFYFTIPFH
;
A
#
# COMPACT_ATOMS: atom_id res chain seq x y z
N MET A 1 -0.63 19.80 -4.99
CA MET A 1 -0.68 18.56 -4.17
C MET A 1 0.49 17.69 -4.61
N LEU A 2 1.42 17.40 -3.70
CA LEU A 2 2.85 17.06 -3.94
C LEU A 2 3.15 16.28 -5.24
N LEU A 3 3.91 16.90 -6.13
CA LEU A 3 4.72 16.22 -7.14
C LEU A 3 5.87 15.52 -6.39
N ALA A 4 5.59 14.38 -5.78
CA ALA A 4 6.67 13.46 -5.43
C ALA A 4 7.34 13.07 -6.76
N ILE A 5 8.63 13.36 -6.88
CA ILE A 5 9.43 12.94 -8.04
C ILE A 5 9.23 11.43 -8.17
N PRO A 6 8.85 10.91 -9.35
CA PRO A 6 8.71 9.47 -9.55
C PRO A 6 10.07 8.80 -9.35
N ASP A 7 10.11 7.76 -8.54
CA ASP A 7 11.34 7.02 -8.24
C ASP A 7 11.86 6.27 -9.47
N HIS A 8 10.96 5.90 -10.38
CA HIS A 8 11.30 5.34 -11.69
C HIS A 8 10.23 5.68 -12.73
N LEU A 9 10.66 5.89 -13.97
CA LEU A 9 9.77 6.23 -15.08
C LEU A 9 10.19 5.50 -16.35
N PHE A 10 9.20 5.09 -17.13
CA PHE A 10 9.43 4.52 -18.45
C PHE A 10 8.29 4.85 -19.41
N ARG A 11 8.60 4.82 -20.70
CA ARG A 11 7.67 5.14 -21.78
C ARG A 11 7.30 3.88 -22.53
N ILE A 12 6.01 3.76 -22.85
CA ILE A 12 5.48 2.66 -23.64
C ILE A 12 4.57 3.19 -24.76
N ASN A 13 4.42 2.41 -25.82
CA ASN A 13 3.43 2.71 -26.85
C ASN A 13 2.04 2.12 -26.48
N HIS A 14 1.02 2.39 -27.28
CA HIS A 14 -0.34 1.88 -27.10
C HIS A 14 -0.47 0.35 -27.08
N GLN A 15 0.50 -0.38 -27.63
CA GLN A 15 0.54 -1.85 -27.59
C GLN A 15 1.24 -2.38 -26.32
N GLY A 16 1.74 -1.51 -25.45
CA GLY A 16 2.52 -1.88 -24.26
C GLY A 16 3.97 -2.23 -24.57
N ILE A 17 4.51 -1.80 -25.71
CA ILE A 17 5.92 -2.01 -26.03
C ILE A 17 6.77 -0.94 -25.34
N LEU A 18 7.83 -1.37 -24.64
CA LEU A 18 8.78 -0.48 -23.99
C LEU A 18 9.58 0.32 -25.02
N ILE A 19 9.46 1.64 -24.99
CA ILE A 19 10.16 2.57 -25.87
C ILE A 19 11.48 3.01 -25.24
N ASP A 20 11.43 3.42 -23.98
CA ASP A 20 12.56 4.03 -23.26
C ASP A 20 12.30 4.04 -21.74
N PHE A 21 13.33 4.21 -20.92
CA PHE A 21 13.23 4.33 -19.46
C PHE A 21 14.29 5.28 -18.91
N ALA A 22 13.98 6.00 -17.82
CA ALA A 22 14.99 6.82 -17.18
C ALA A 22 15.90 5.96 -16.30
N PRO A 23 17.20 6.26 -16.25
CA PRO A 23 18.08 5.71 -15.22
C PRO A 23 17.54 6.02 -13.83
N THR A 24 17.67 5.07 -12.91
CA THR A 24 17.34 5.25 -11.49
C THR A 24 18.43 4.62 -10.64
N GLU A 25 18.68 5.21 -9.47
CA GLU A 25 19.57 4.64 -8.46
C GLU A 25 18.84 3.61 -7.58
N ILE A 26 17.51 3.58 -7.64
CA ILE A 26 16.66 2.69 -6.86
C ILE A 26 16.36 1.43 -7.67
N THR A 27 16.63 0.25 -7.11
CA THR A 27 16.28 -1.01 -7.77
C THR A 27 14.78 -1.27 -7.68
N PHE A 28 14.13 -1.41 -8.84
CA PHE A 28 12.72 -1.81 -8.97
C PHE A 28 12.60 -3.28 -9.34
N TYR A 29 11.51 -3.92 -8.91
CA TYR A 29 11.20 -5.31 -9.24
C TYR A 29 9.85 -5.45 -9.95
N PRO A 30 9.80 -6.12 -11.12
CA PRO A 30 10.93 -6.60 -11.92
C PRO A 30 11.81 -5.45 -12.44
N GLU A 31 13.10 -5.73 -12.63
CA GLU A 31 14.06 -4.73 -13.12
C GLU A 31 13.84 -4.48 -14.62
N ILE A 32 13.80 -3.20 -15.00
CA ILE A 32 13.78 -2.80 -16.40
C ILE A 32 15.21 -2.43 -16.80
N THR A 33 15.67 -3.02 -17.90
CA THR A 33 17.04 -2.87 -18.40
C THR A 33 17.02 -2.69 -19.92
N ASN A 34 18.16 -2.32 -20.50
CA ASN A 34 18.29 -2.11 -21.94
C ASN A 34 17.90 -3.33 -22.79
N SER A 35 18.01 -4.56 -22.27
CA SER A 35 17.62 -5.78 -23.00
C SER A 35 16.10 -5.96 -23.11
N HIS A 36 15.32 -5.10 -22.45
CA HIS A 36 13.87 -5.07 -22.51
C HIS A 36 13.32 -4.02 -23.48
N LEU A 37 14.16 -3.14 -24.02
CA LEU A 37 13.74 -2.16 -25.03
C LEU A 37 13.14 -2.89 -26.24
N GLY A 38 11.98 -2.42 -26.70
CA GLY A 38 11.23 -3.04 -27.80
C GLY A 38 10.43 -4.30 -27.43
N LYS A 39 10.52 -4.80 -26.19
CA LYS A 39 9.70 -5.92 -25.73
C LYS A 39 8.35 -5.46 -25.19
N ASN A 40 7.38 -6.37 -25.20
CA ASN A 40 6.11 -6.11 -24.53
C ASN A 40 6.29 -6.20 -23.01
N ILE A 41 5.65 -5.30 -22.27
CA ILE A 41 5.62 -5.36 -20.81
C ILE A 41 5.06 -6.69 -20.25
N SER A 42 4.27 -7.46 -21.02
CA SER A 42 3.80 -8.79 -20.62
C SER A 42 4.93 -9.80 -20.48
N GLU A 43 6.06 -9.55 -21.14
CA GLU A 43 7.28 -10.36 -21.05
C GLU A 43 8.17 -9.94 -19.88
N ILE A 44 8.00 -8.71 -19.40
CA ILE A 44 8.80 -8.11 -18.31
C ILE A 44 8.12 -8.36 -16.96
N PHE A 45 6.80 -8.16 -16.90
CA PHE A 45 6.02 -8.24 -15.68
C PHE A 45 5.28 -9.57 -15.55
N PRO A 46 5.27 -10.19 -14.35
CA PRO A 46 4.47 -11.39 -14.09
C PRO A 46 2.99 -11.24 -14.47
N PRO A 47 2.30 -12.33 -14.86
CA PRO A 47 0.92 -12.28 -15.34
C PRO A 47 -0.07 -11.58 -14.39
N ALA A 48 0.12 -11.74 -13.08
CA ALA A 48 -0.72 -11.11 -12.06
C ALA A 48 -0.62 -9.57 -12.07
N ILE A 49 0.56 -9.02 -12.35
CA ILE A 49 0.79 -7.57 -12.45
C ILE A 49 0.33 -7.09 -13.82
N PHE A 50 0.62 -7.86 -14.87
CA PHE A 50 0.19 -7.53 -16.24
C PHE A 50 -1.33 -7.40 -16.36
N LYS A 51 -2.11 -8.24 -15.66
CA LYS A 51 -3.58 -8.12 -15.64
C LYS A 51 -4.05 -6.76 -15.11
N LYS A 52 -3.49 -6.30 -13.98
CA LYS A 52 -3.83 -4.98 -13.42
C LYS A 52 -3.40 -3.85 -14.35
N TYR A 53 -2.22 -3.99 -14.96
CA TYR A 53 -1.76 -3.06 -15.97
C TYR A 53 -2.73 -3.00 -17.15
N SER A 54 -3.16 -4.14 -17.70
CA SER A 54 -3.92 -4.18 -18.96
C SER A 54 -5.30 -3.55 -18.80
N GLU A 55 -5.94 -3.75 -17.63
CA GLU A 55 -7.17 -3.07 -17.24
C GLU A 55 -6.96 -1.55 -17.17
N ALA A 56 -5.94 -1.08 -16.44
CA ALA A 56 -5.63 0.34 -16.29
C ALA A 56 -5.23 1.00 -17.63
N HIS A 57 -4.43 0.32 -18.44
CA HIS A 57 -3.96 0.80 -19.74
C HIS A 57 -5.10 0.91 -20.76
N SER A 58 -5.99 -0.07 -20.80
CA SER A 58 -7.17 -0.04 -21.67
C SER A 58 -8.07 1.14 -21.32
N TYR A 59 -8.29 1.39 -20.02
CA TYR A 59 -9.06 2.54 -19.55
C TYR A 59 -8.35 3.87 -19.88
N ALA A 60 -7.05 3.97 -19.65
CA ALA A 60 -6.27 5.17 -19.98
C ALA A 60 -6.30 5.47 -21.48
N THR A 61 -6.24 4.43 -22.32
CA THR A 61 -6.34 4.54 -23.79
C THR A 61 -7.73 5.00 -24.22
N ALA A 62 -8.79 4.45 -23.63
CA ALA A 62 -10.17 4.79 -23.99
C ALA A 62 -10.58 6.19 -23.52
N THR A 63 -10.09 6.62 -22.36
CA THR A 63 -10.58 7.86 -21.70
C THR A 63 -9.61 9.02 -21.79
N GLY A 64 -8.34 8.78 -22.12
CA GLY A 64 -7.28 9.80 -22.03
C GLY A 64 -6.99 10.27 -20.61
N LYS A 65 -7.50 9.58 -19.58
CA LYS A 65 -7.30 9.94 -18.18
C LYS A 65 -6.17 9.15 -17.55
N LEU A 66 -5.47 9.78 -16.60
CA LEU A 66 -4.50 9.11 -15.74
C LEU A 66 -5.15 7.94 -15.01
N GLN A 67 -4.49 6.79 -14.99
CA GLN A 67 -4.88 5.61 -14.22
C GLN A 67 -3.80 5.23 -13.23
N ARG A 68 -4.19 4.68 -12.08
CA ARG A 68 -3.25 4.20 -11.07
C ARG A 68 -3.67 2.84 -10.53
N PHE A 69 -2.69 2.04 -10.15
CA PHE A 69 -2.92 0.78 -9.46
C PHE A 69 -1.73 0.42 -8.57
N GLU A 70 -2.01 -0.32 -7.50
CA GLU A 70 -0.97 -0.85 -6.62
C GLU A 70 -0.70 -2.33 -6.92
N TYR A 71 0.56 -2.72 -6.83
CA TYR A 71 0.97 -4.11 -6.92
C TYR A 71 2.11 -4.41 -5.94
N SER A 72 2.29 -5.70 -5.65
CA SER A 72 3.37 -6.18 -4.81
C SER A 72 4.24 -7.15 -5.60
N PHE A 73 5.54 -7.15 -5.32
CA PHE A 73 6.48 -8.09 -5.89
C PHE A 73 7.25 -8.78 -4.77
N LYS A 74 7.29 -10.12 -4.79
CA LYS A 74 8.11 -10.90 -3.86
C LYS A 74 9.47 -11.16 -4.50
N HIS A 75 10.52 -10.70 -3.84
CA HIS A 75 11.89 -10.97 -4.24
C HIS A 75 12.66 -11.46 -3.01
N GLU A 76 13.17 -12.70 -3.11
CA GLU A 76 13.76 -13.44 -1.99
C GLU A 76 12.82 -13.54 -0.77
N LYS A 77 13.23 -12.99 0.39
CA LYS A 77 12.45 -12.96 1.64
C LYS A 77 11.67 -11.65 1.82
N ASN A 78 11.82 -10.70 0.90
CA ASN A 78 11.22 -9.38 1.00
C ASN A 78 10.00 -9.25 0.09
N THR A 79 8.99 -8.51 0.57
CA THR A 79 7.86 -8.08 -0.25
C THR A 79 7.97 -6.58 -0.46
N PHE A 80 8.00 -6.20 -1.74
CA PHE A 80 8.02 -4.81 -2.18
C PHE A 80 6.63 -4.41 -2.66
N TYR A 81 6.25 -3.17 -2.40
CA TYR A 81 4.98 -2.60 -2.80
C TYR A 81 5.20 -1.38 -3.67
N TYR A 82 4.49 -1.33 -4.79
CA TYR A 82 4.64 -0.27 -5.79
C TYR A 82 3.28 0.30 -6.17
N GLU A 83 3.26 1.61 -6.39
CA GLU A 83 2.17 2.29 -7.09
C GLU A 83 2.62 2.57 -8.52
N ALA A 84 1.89 2.03 -9.50
CA ALA A 84 2.04 2.38 -10.90
C ALA A 84 1.01 3.44 -11.29
N ARG A 85 1.45 4.44 -12.05
CA ARG A 85 0.60 5.46 -12.66
C ARG A 85 0.82 5.47 -14.17
N ILE A 86 -0.24 5.31 -14.94
CA ILE A 86 -0.24 5.35 -16.40
C ILE A 86 -0.80 6.70 -16.82
N VAL A 87 0.01 7.49 -17.50
CA VAL A 87 -0.30 8.85 -17.93
C VAL A 87 -0.22 8.92 -19.45
N PRO A 88 -1.33 9.21 -20.15
CA PRO A 88 -1.28 9.50 -21.58
C PRO A 88 -0.35 10.69 -21.85
N ALA A 89 0.60 10.53 -22.76
CA ALA A 89 1.69 11.48 -23.00
C ALA A 89 1.88 11.86 -24.48
N GLY A 90 0.84 11.64 -25.30
CA GLY A 90 0.83 11.92 -26.74
C GLY A 90 -0.09 10.96 -27.48
N GLU A 91 -0.08 11.04 -28.81
CA GLU A 91 -0.80 10.05 -29.63
C GLU A 91 -0.17 8.67 -29.45
N LYS A 92 -0.93 7.76 -28.84
CA LYS A 92 -0.54 6.35 -28.66
C LYS A 92 0.74 6.15 -27.83
N ILE A 93 1.12 7.11 -26.99
CA ILE A 93 2.27 7.03 -26.08
C ILE A 93 1.79 7.24 -24.64
N PHE A 94 2.32 6.43 -23.73
CA PHE A 94 2.02 6.49 -22.31
C PHE A 94 3.32 6.57 -21.51
N LEU A 95 3.30 7.44 -20.50
CA LEU A 95 4.32 7.52 -19.48
C LEU A 95 3.86 6.70 -18.28
N VAL A 96 4.68 5.75 -17.86
CA VAL A 96 4.45 4.96 -16.65
C VAL A 96 5.40 5.46 -15.57
N LEU A 97 4.82 5.82 -14.43
CA LEU A 97 5.55 6.21 -13.24
C LEU A 97 5.41 5.10 -12.21
N LEU A 98 6.52 4.63 -11.67
CA LEU A 98 6.55 3.70 -10.56
C LEU A 98 7.04 4.43 -9.32
N ARG A 99 6.31 4.24 -8.23
CA ARG A 99 6.66 4.77 -6.91
C ARG A 99 6.80 3.61 -5.94
N ASP A 100 7.89 3.59 -5.18
CA ASP A 100 8.04 2.65 -4.08
C ASP A 100 7.18 3.12 -2.88
N ILE A 101 6.22 2.29 -2.50
CA ILE A 101 5.34 2.51 -1.34
C ILE A 101 5.59 1.48 -0.23
N THR A 102 6.69 0.73 -0.29
CA THR A 102 7.04 -0.33 0.65
C THR A 102 7.17 0.19 2.07
N GLN A 103 7.91 1.29 2.28
CA GLN A 103 8.06 1.90 3.60
C GLN A 103 6.72 2.41 4.13
N GLN A 104 5.93 3.05 3.27
CA GLN A 104 4.59 3.51 3.63
C GLN A 104 3.70 2.35 4.10
N LYS A 105 3.66 1.25 3.34
CA LYS A 105 2.88 0.05 3.71
C LYS A 105 3.37 -0.59 5.00
N LYS A 106 4.68 -0.61 5.26
CA LYS A 106 5.23 -1.14 6.52
C LYS A 106 4.80 -0.30 7.72
N PHE A 107 4.89 1.03 7.63
CA PHE A 107 4.43 1.91 8.71
C PHE A 107 2.92 1.83 8.92
N GLU A 108 2.13 1.78 7.85
CA GLU A 108 0.67 1.58 7.94
C GLU A 108 0.33 0.27 8.67
N GLU A 109 1.05 -0.81 8.38
CA GLU A 109 0.86 -2.11 9.03
C GLU A 109 1.31 -2.10 10.50
N GLU A 110 2.45 -1.49 10.82
CA GLU A 110 2.91 -1.32 12.20
C GLU A 110 1.89 -0.55 13.05
N ILE A 111 1.36 0.56 12.52
CA ILE A 111 0.32 1.34 13.17
C ILE A 111 -0.97 0.51 13.34
N ARG A 112 -1.36 -0.26 12.31
CA ARG A 112 -2.55 -1.13 12.37
C ARG A 112 -2.42 -2.19 13.45
N ILE A 113 -1.27 -2.86 13.53
CA ILE A 113 -0.98 -3.87 14.55
C ILE A 113 -1.00 -3.23 15.93
N LEU A 114 -0.33 -2.08 16.12
CA LEU A 114 -0.32 -1.37 17.39
C LEU A 114 -1.73 -0.99 17.85
N ALA A 115 -2.55 -0.44 16.96
CA ALA A 115 -3.94 -0.10 17.26
C ALA A 115 -4.75 -1.36 17.66
N GLN A 116 -4.54 -2.48 16.97
CA GLN A 116 -5.19 -3.75 17.29
C GLN A 116 -4.73 -4.33 18.63
N THR A 117 -3.45 -4.23 18.97
CA THR A 117 -2.92 -4.60 20.29
C THR A 117 -3.54 -3.75 21.40
N ILE A 118 -3.66 -2.44 21.21
CA ILE A 118 -4.30 -1.54 22.19
C ILE A 118 -5.78 -1.89 22.35
N MET A 119 -6.52 -2.11 21.25
CA MET A 119 -7.93 -2.48 21.30
C MET A 119 -8.15 -3.81 22.03
N ASN A 120 -7.32 -4.83 21.76
CA ASN A 120 -7.40 -6.11 22.44
C ASN A 120 -6.96 -6.04 23.92
N ALA A 121 -6.03 -5.15 24.26
CA ALA A 121 -5.63 -4.90 25.65
C ALA A 121 -6.69 -4.10 26.43
N ASN A 122 -7.58 -3.38 25.74
CA ASN A 122 -8.69 -2.63 26.29
C ASN A 122 -9.93 -3.49 26.62
N ASP A 123 -9.81 -4.83 26.66
CA ASP A 123 -10.77 -5.70 27.34
C ASP A 123 -10.81 -5.36 28.84
N SER A 124 -11.56 -4.30 29.18
CA SER A 124 -12.17 -3.80 30.42
C SER A 124 -11.37 -3.81 31.75
N LYS A 125 -10.51 -4.79 31.99
CA LYS A 125 -9.70 -4.94 33.22
C LYS A 125 -8.35 -4.22 33.15
N GLY A 126 -7.80 -4.00 31.95
CA GLY A 126 -6.47 -3.39 31.76
C GLY A 126 -6.41 -1.90 32.06
N LEU A 127 -7.41 -1.13 31.60
CA LEU A 127 -7.45 0.33 31.71
C LEU A 127 -7.51 0.84 33.15
N VAL A 128 -8.16 0.09 34.03
CA VAL A 128 -8.36 0.47 35.42
C VAL A 128 -7.07 0.32 36.22
N ASN A 129 -6.36 -0.79 36.02
CA ASN A 129 -5.10 -1.06 36.72
C ASN A 129 -3.96 -0.14 36.23
N LEU A 130 -3.97 0.29 34.96
CA LEU A 130 -2.95 1.18 34.39
C LEU A 130 -2.97 2.61 34.97
N GLN A 131 -4.09 3.05 35.54
CA GLN A 131 -4.19 4.31 36.29
C GLN A 131 -4.13 4.11 37.81
N GLY A 132 -3.89 2.89 38.31
CA GLY A 132 -3.92 2.60 39.76
C GLY A 132 -5.33 2.59 40.36
N GLY A 133 -6.38 2.51 39.54
CA GLY A 133 -7.76 2.33 39.99
C GLY A 133 -8.13 0.85 40.18
N HIS A 134 -9.26 0.60 40.81
CA HIS A 134 -9.84 -0.74 40.99
C HIS A 134 -11.30 -0.76 40.53
N ILE A 135 -11.72 -1.82 39.83
CA ILE A 135 -13.14 -2.11 39.56
C ILE A 135 -13.51 -3.39 40.30
N TRP A 136 -14.63 -3.36 41.01
CA TRP A 136 -15.26 -4.54 41.60
C TRP A 136 -16.78 -4.44 41.47
N ALA A 137 -17.46 -5.58 41.60
CA ALA A 137 -18.91 -5.65 41.56
C ALA A 137 -19.41 -6.46 42.76
N GLU A 138 -20.50 -6.02 43.35
CA GLU A 138 -21.24 -6.75 44.38
C GLU A 138 -22.58 -7.19 43.77
N SER A 139 -22.90 -8.48 43.88
CA SER A 139 -24.14 -9.03 43.37
C SER A 139 -24.86 -9.81 44.45
N THR A 140 -26.16 -9.56 44.57
CA THR A 140 -27.04 -10.34 45.46
C THR A 140 -28.15 -10.96 44.63
N GLU A 141 -28.29 -12.27 44.76
CA GLU A 141 -29.25 -13.07 43.99
C GLU A 141 -30.68 -12.55 44.22
N GLY A 142 -31.38 -12.23 43.13
CA GLY A 142 -32.74 -11.67 43.17
C GLY A 142 -32.83 -10.15 43.40
N LEU A 143 -31.73 -9.45 43.72
CA LEU A 143 -31.71 -8.00 43.97
C LEU A 143 -30.89 -7.21 42.94
N GLY A 144 -30.07 -7.89 42.14
CA GLY A 144 -29.27 -7.30 41.07
C GLY A 144 -27.81 -7.08 41.45
N SER A 145 -27.08 -6.36 40.59
CA SER A 145 -25.63 -6.13 40.73
C SER A 145 -25.32 -4.63 40.77
N THR A 146 -24.42 -4.23 41.68
CA THR A 146 -23.88 -2.87 41.78
C THR A 146 -22.41 -2.88 41.40
N PHE A 147 -22.00 -1.96 40.52
CA PHE A 147 -20.63 -1.84 40.04
C PHE A 147 -19.95 -0.61 40.65
N TYR A 148 -18.70 -0.76 41.10
CA TYR A 148 -17.89 0.30 41.71
C TYR A 148 -16.57 0.47 40.96
N PHE A 149 -16.06 1.70 40.92
CA PHE A 149 -14.73 2.00 40.38
C PHE A 149 -14.06 3.17 41.11
N THR A 150 -12.72 3.19 41.13
CA THR A 150 -11.92 4.31 41.64
C THR A 150 -11.12 4.99 40.52
N ILE A 151 -11.04 6.32 40.54
CA ILE A 151 -10.17 7.13 39.66
C ILE A 151 -9.26 7.99 40.56
N PRO A 152 -7.93 7.85 40.50
CA PRO A 152 -7.02 8.74 41.20
C PRO A 152 -6.92 10.08 40.46
N PHE A 153 -7.21 11.17 41.16
CA PHE A 153 -6.92 12.53 40.68
C PHE A 153 -5.46 12.88 41.03
N HIS A 154 -4.69 13.31 40.03
CA HIS A 154 -3.40 13.98 40.20
C HIS A 154 -3.53 15.45 39.81
#